data_AF-A0A8X6NMK8-F1
#
_entry.id   AF-A0A8X6NMK8-F1
#
_cell.length_a   1.000
_cell.length_b   1.000
_cell.length_c   1.000
_cell.angle_alpha   90.00
_cell.angle_beta   90.00
_cell.angle_gamma   90.00
#
_symmetry.space_group_name_H-M   'P 1'
#
loop_
_entity.id
_entity.type
_entity.pdbx_description
1 polymer ?
#
loop_
_entity_poly.entity_id
_entity_poly.type
_entity_poly.pdbx_seq_one_letter_code
_entity_poly.pdbx_strand_id
1 'polypeptide(L)'
;ICDKECLNGGSCDENGLCKCKPRTSGDDCSIIDDCYKLGCEFADARCVYDKGNEVAMCQCNNKTYLYADGKCRATCYEDKDCNKGRVCTRTEKGKYLCECPPNFKGAMCEINEMCEVLENTCRTMNAQCVVKGSKAFCMCPPGKSLDMKSGLCVDICNLEHCVYGRCEVVDSHFKCR
;
A
#
# COMPACT_ATOMS: atom_id res chain seq x y z
N ILE A 1 -2.89 31.48 -35.51
CA ILE A 1 -3.60 31.04 -34.28
C ILE A 1 -3.54 29.53 -34.31
N CYS A 2 -3.19 28.89 -33.20
CA CYS A 2 -3.13 27.42 -33.17
C CYS A 2 -4.54 26.85 -33.22
N ASP A 3 -4.73 25.73 -33.93
CA ASP A 3 -6.03 25.06 -34.02
C ASP A 3 -6.46 24.45 -32.67
N LYS A 4 -5.49 24.07 -31.83
CA LYS A 4 -5.66 23.59 -30.45
C LYS A 4 -4.58 24.17 -29.53
N GLU A 5 -4.88 24.27 -28.24
CA GLU A 5 -3.89 24.67 -27.23
C GLU A 5 -2.81 23.59 -27.08
N CYS A 6 -1.54 23.95 -27.26
CA CYS A 6 -0.43 23.01 -27.08
C CYS A 6 -0.09 22.85 -25.59
N LEU A 7 -0.42 21.69 -25.02
CA LEU A 7 -0.21 21.37 -23.62
C LEU A 7 1.25 21.00 -23.32
N ASN A 8 1.55 20.80 -22.04
CA ASN A 8 2.86 20.35 -21.54
C ASN A 8 4.07 21.17 -22.01
N GLY A 9 3.85 22.43 -22.42
CA GLY A 9 4.91 23.33 -22.87
C GLY A 9 5.29 23.17 -24.35
N GLY A 10 4.44 22.51 -25.14
CA GLY A 10 4.56 22.50 -26.60
C GLY A 10 4.42 23.90 -27.20
N SER A 11 5.02 24.10 -28.38
CA SER A 11 4.99 25.37 -29.12
C SER A 11 4.17 25.24 -30.40
N CYS A 12 3.37 26.24 -30.72
CA CYS A 12 2.63 26.29 -31.97
C CYS A 12 3.54 26.67 -33.15
N ASP A 13 3.42 26.00 -34.29
CA ASP A 13 4.10 26.39 -35.52
C ASP A 13 3.25 27.25 -36.46
N GLU A 14 3.84 27.65 -37.58
CA GLU A 14 3.22 28.51 -38.59
C GLU A 14 2.01 27.86 -39.29
N ASN A 15 1.90 26.53 -39.26
CA ASN A 15 0.79 25.77 -39.83
C ASN A 15 -0.31 25.49 -38.81
N GLY A 16 -0.18 25.98 -37.56
CA GLY A 16 -1.15 25.73 -36.49
C GLY A 16 -1.00 24.37 -35.81
N LEU A 17 0.10 23.65 -36.05
CA LEU A 17 0.39 22.36 -35.45
C LEU A 17 1.24 22.51 -34.19
N CYS A 18 1.01 21.65 -33.19
CA CYS A 18 1.79 21.64 -31.96
C CYS A 18 3.11 20.89 -32.14
N LYS A 19 4.22 21.57 -31.84
CA LYS A 19 5.54 20.98 -31.66
C LYS A 19 5.73 20.60 -30.19
N CYS A 20 5.71 19.30 -29.92
CA CYS A 20 5.76 18.77 -28.57
C CYS A 20 7.17 18.76 -27.97
N LYS A 21 7.22 18.84 -26.64
CA LYS A 21 8.46 18.71 -25.88
C LYS A 21 8.90 17.25 -25.79
N PRO A 22 10.18 16.95 -25.47
CA PRO A 22 10.62 15.58 -25.29
C PRO A 22 9.72 14.81 -24.32
N ARG A 23 9.37 13.57 -24.69
CA ARG A 23 8.48 12.65 -23.94
C ARG A 23 7.02 13.11 -23.82
N THR A 24 6.59 13.97 -24.74
CA THR A 24 5.18 14.33 -24.91
C THR A 24 4.76 14.14 -26.36
N SER A 25 3.52 13.73 -26.58
CA SER A 25 3.02 13.36 -27.90
C SER A 25 1.52 13.66 -28.05
N GLY A 26 1.00 13.43 -29.26
CA GLY A 26 -0.37 13.76 -29.64
C GLY A 26 -0.51 15.15 -30.28
N ASP A 27 -1.66 15.40 -30.91
CA ASP A 27 -1.93 16.63 -31.68
C ASP A 27 -1.82 17.91 -30.85
N ASP A 28 -2.10 17.82 -29.56
CA ASP A 28 -2.06 18.91 -28.58
C ASP A 28 -0.99 18.70 -27.49
N CYS A 29 -0.09 17.72 -27.68
CA CYS A 29 0.95 17.35 -26.72
C CYS A 29 0.42 16.91 -25.34
N SER A 30 -0.84 16.44 -25.26
CA SER A 30 -1.47 15.99 -24.01
C SER A 30 -0.92 14.66 -23.48
N ILE A 31 -0.40 13.81 -24.35
CA ILE A 31 0.09 12.47 -24.00
C ILE A 31 1.50 12.60 -23.42
N ILE A 32 1.75 11.90 -22.31
CA ILE A 32 3.06 11.85 -21.64
C ILE A 32 3.58 10.41 -21.74
N ASP A 33 4.62 10.19 -22.54
CA ASP A 33 4.98 8.85 -23.05
C ASP A 33 5.53 7.89 -21.98
N ASP A 34 6.08 8.39 -20.88
CA ASP A 34 6.76 7.59 -19.86
C ASP A 34 5.89 7.23 -18.62
N CYS A 35 4.61 7.62 -18.61
CA CYS A 35 3.76 7.46 -17.42
C CYS A 35 3.58 6.00 -16.96
N TYR A 36 3.45 5.05 -17.90
CA TYR A 36 3.25 3.64 -17.57
C TYR A 36 4.44 3.02 -16.82
N LYS A 37 5.64 3.57 -16.99
CA LYS A 37 6.85 3.10 -16.28
C LYS A 37 6.87 3.56 -14.83
N LEU A 38 6.18 4.65 -14.53
CA LEU A 38 6.14 5.23 -13.20
C LEU A 38 5.10 4.54 -12.30
N GLY A 39 4.08 3.89 -12.86
CA GLY A 39 3.06 3.19 -12.07
C GLY A 39 2.26 4.11 -11.15
N CYS A 40 1.99 5.35 -11.56
CA CYS A 40 1.23 6.32 -10.78
C CYS A 40 -0.20 5.82 -10.47
N GLU A 41 -0.78 5.09 -11.41
CA GLU A 41 -2.11 4.48 -11.33
C GLU A 41 -2.25 3.49 -10.17
N PHE A 42 -1.14 2.91 -9.70
CA PHE A 42 -1.10 2.00 -8.56
C PHE A 42 -0.90 2.72 -7.21
N ALA A 43 -0.84 4.05 -7.21
CA ALA A 43 -0.30 4.83 -6.10
C ALA A 43 -1.12 6.08 -5.70
N ASP A 44 -2.45 6.08 -5.90
CA ASP A 44 -3.33 7.26 -5.69
C ASP A 44 -2.69 8.57 -6.20
N ALA A 45 -2.13 8.49 -7.39
CA ALA A 45 -1.37 9.54 -8.02
C ALA A 45 -1.76 9.68 -9.49
N ARG A 46 -1.60 10.88 -10.01
CA ARG A 46 -1.73 11.18 -11.44
C ARG A 46 -0.36 11.43 -12.05
N CYS A 47 -0.17 11.00 -13.29
CA CYS A 47 1.03 11.35 -14.04
C CYS A 47 0.94 12.81 -14.52
N VAL A 48 2.02 13.57 -14.37
CA VAL A 48 2.13 14.95 -14.81
C VAL A 48 3.49 15.19 -15.47
N TYR A 49 3.56 16.18 -16.36
CA TYR A 49 4.79 16.57 -17.02
C TYR A 49 5.47 17.74 -16.29
N ASP A 50 6.70 17.53 -15.83
CA ASP A 50 7.53 18.60 -15.28
C ASP A 50 8.21 19.36 -16.42
N LYS A 51 7.68 20.54 -16.73
CA LYS A 51 8.21 21.42 -17.78
C LYS A 51 9.64 21.92 -17.50
N GLY A 52 10.04 22.02 -16.23
CA GLY A 52 11.36 22.52 -15.86
C GLY A 52 12.46 21.48 -16.07
N ASN A 53 12.13 20.21 -15.86
CA ASN A 53 13.06 19.09 -15.99
C ASN A 53 12.84 18.24 -17.27
N GLU A 54 11.79 18.52 -18.04
CA GLU A 54 11.38 17.80 -19.26
C GLU A 54 11.23 16.27 -19.03
N VAL A 55 10.54 15.91 -17.94
CA VAL A 55 10.31 14.53 -17.50
C VAL A 55 8.88 14.30 -17.01
N ALA A 56 8.42 13.06 -17.13
CA ALA A 56 7.20 12.60 -16.47
C ALA A 56 7.45 12.38 -14.98
N MET A 57 6.47 12.71 -14.14
CA MET A 57 6.50 12.45 -12.70
C MET A 57 5.10 12.08 -12.18
N CYS A 58 5.04 11.31 -11.10
CA CYS A 58 3.78 11.10 -10.40
C CYS A 58 3.54 12.24 -9.39
N GLN A 59 2.34 12.80 -9.44
CA GLN A 59 1.84 13.73 -8.45
C GLN A 59 0.73 13.05 -7.65
N CYS A 60 0.92 12.91 -6.34
CA CYS A 60 -0.10 12.40 -5.44
C CYS A 60 -1.37 13.25 -5.50
N ASN A 61 -2.53 12.60 -5.46
CA ASN A 61 -3.81 13.29 -5.44
C ASN A 61 -3.96 14.12 -4.15
N ASN A 62 -3.46 13.58 -3.03
CA ASN A 62 -3.31 14.34 -1.81
C ASN A 62 -2.00 15.15 -1.81
N LYS A 63 -2.12 16.48 -1.72
CA LYS A 63 -0.99 17.42 -1.76
C LYS A 63 -0.08 17.35 -0.52
N THR A 64 -0.52 16.74 0.58
CA THR A 64 0.33 16.48 1.76
C THR A 64 1.16 15.19 1.61
N TYR A 65 1.07 14.53 0.46
CA TYR A 65 1.83 13.34 0.15
C TYR A 65 2.83 13.63 -0.96
N LEU A 66 3.98 12.96 -0.88
CA LEU A 66 4.99 12.95 -1.90
C LEU A 66 5.10 11.55 -2.50
N TYR A 67 5.24 11.50 -3.82
CA TYR A 67 5.51 10.25 -4.50
C TYR A 67 6.97 9.82 -4.30
N ALA A 68 7.20 8.66 -3.68
CA ALA A 68 8.50 8.10 -3.39
C ALA A 68 8.46 6.55 -3.36
N ASP A 69 9.40 5.93 -4.07
CA ASP A 69 9.55 4.48 -4.23
C ASP A 69 8.24 3.77 -4.62
N GLY A 70 7.62 4.23 -5.70
CA GLY A 70 6.42 3.58 -6.24
C GLY A 70 5.11 3.96 -5.51
N LYS A 71 5.15 4.78 -4.45
CA LYS A 71 3.96 5.06 -3.61
C LYS A 71 3.91 6.50 -3.09
N CYS A 72 2.70 6.98 -2.81
CA CYS A 72 2.48 8.24 -2.10
C CYS A 72 2.70 8.07 -0.59
N ARG A 73 3.58 8.89 -0.02
CA ARG A 73 3.91 8.89 1.42
C ARG A 73 3.64 10.25 2.03
N ALA A 74 3.10 10.27 3.24
CA ALA A 74 2.81 11.51 3.94
C ALA A 74 4.11 12.27 4.23
N THR A 75 4.12 13.58 3.95
CA THR A 75 5.20 14.46 4.38
C THR A 75 5.07 14.79 5.86
N CYS A 76 6.19 14.98 6.53
CA CYS A 76 6.24 15.28 7.96
C CYS A 76 7.31 16.33 8.25
N TYR A 77 7.29 16.90 9.45
CA TYR A 77 8.38 17.71 10.00
C TYR A 77 8.93 17.08 11.28
N GLU A 78 8.06 16.42 12.04
CA GLU A 78 8.40 15.68 13.26
C GLU A 78 7.69 14.32 13.29
N ASP A 79 8.17 13.39 14.12
CA ASP A 79 7.58 12.04 14.28
C ASP A 79 6.09 12.08 14.67
N LYS A 80 5.66 13.12 15.40
CA LYS A 80 4.27 13.32 15.81
C LYS A 80 3.31 13.58 14.65
N ASP A 81 3.82 14.05 13.51
CA ASP A 81 3.03 14.27 12.29
C ASP A 81 2.69 12.93 11.61
N CYS A 82 3.41 11.87 11.98
CA CYS A 82 3.18 10.52 11.52
C CYS A 82 2.26 9.76 12.49
N ASN A 83 1.49 8.80 11.98
CA ASN A 83 0.68 7.94 12.85
C ASN A 83 1.56 7.14 13.83
N LYS A 84 0.98 6.77 14.97
CA LYS A 84 1.67 6.13 16.10
C LYS A 84 2.69 5.06 15.66
N GLY A 85 3.93 5.23 16.09
CA GLY A 85 5.03 4.27 15.86
C GLY A 85 5.82 4.46 14.57
N ARG A 86 5.56 5.53 13.80
CA ARG A 86 6.34 5.90 12.61
C ARG A 86 7.41 6.94 12.94
N VAL A 87 8.43 6.99 12.10
CA VAL A 87 9.54 7.95 12.20
C VAL A 87 9.51 8.86 10.98
N CYS A 88 9.71 10.15 11.21
CA CYS A 88 9.87 11.15 10.18
C CYS A 88 11.33 11.14 9.70
N THR A 89 11.59 10.58 8.52
CA THR A 89 12.94 10.43 8.00
C THR A 89 13.20 11.37 6.84
N ARG A 90 14.46 11.83 6.73
CA ARG A 90 14.91 12.67 5.63
C ARG A 90 15.27 11.80 4.43
N THR A 91 14.58 12.03 3.32
CA THR A 91 14.89 11.44 2.01
C THR A 91 16.16 12.06 1.41
N GLU A 92 16.77 11.35 0.45
CA GLU A 92 17.95 11.82 -0.31
C GLU A 92 17.72 13.18 -0.99
N LYS A 93 16.48 13.48 -1.36
CA LYS A 93 16.08 14.75 -1.99
C LYS A 93 15.82 15.88 -0.99
N GLY A 94 16.18 15.69 0.28
CA GLY A 94 16.05 16.69 1.34
C GLY A 94 14.63 16.90 1.88
N LYS A 95 13.66 16.08 1.46
CA LYS A 95 12.28 16.10 1.97
C LYS A 95 12.12 15.13 3.13
N TYR A 96 11.13 15.36 3.98
CA TYR A 96 10.85 14.52 5.15
C TYR A 96 9.57 13.73 4.93
N LEU A 97 9.63 12.41 5.09
CA LEU A 97 8.51 11.49 4.88
C LEU A 97 8.33 10.59 6.10
N CYS A 98 7.08 10.23 6.37
CA CYS A 98 6.80 9.18 7.35
C CYS A 98 7.25 7.83 6.79
N GLU A 99 8.22 7.19 7.46
CA GLU A 99 8.64 5.83 7.16
C GLU A 99 7.88 4.80 7.99
N CYS A 100 7.61 3.67 7.35
CA CYS A 100 7.03 2.52 8.04
C CYS A 100 8.12 1.79 8.83
N PRO A 101 7.78 1.20 9.99
CA PRO A 101 8.67 0.30 10.68
C PRO A 101 9.13 -0.85 9.77
N PRO A 102 10.27 -1.50 10.07
CA PRO A 102 10.72 -2.66 9.31
C PRO A 102 9.61 -3.70 9.12
N ASN A 103 9.46 -4.21 7.89
CA ASN A 103 8.44 -5.17 7.47
C ASN A 103 6.99 -4.64 7.46
N PHE A 104 6.78 -3.32 7.43
CA PHE A 104 5.45 -2.74 7.20
C PHE A 104 5.41 -1.87 5.94
N LYS A 105 4.28 -1.90 5.23
CA LYS A 105 4.00 -1.12 4.03
C LYS A 105 2.55 -0.66 3.96
N GLY A 106 2.21 0.05 2.88
CA GLY A 106 0.93 0.75 2.72
C GLY A 106 1.08 2.24 3.02
N ALA A 107 0.13 3.07 2.57
CA ALA A 107 0.13 4.51 2.84
C ALA A 107 0.07 4.79 4.35
N MET A 108 -0.50 3.83 5.10
CA MET A 108 -0.61 3.88 6.54
C MET A 108 0.19 2.78 7.28
N CYS A 109 1.15 2.15 6.63
CA CYS A 109 1.95 1.06 7.25
C CYS A 109 1.07 -0.04 7.85
N GLU A 110 -0.11 -0.25 7.27
CA GLU A 110 -1.16 -1.16 7.74
C GLU A 110 -0.91 -2.61 7.31
N ILE A 111 -0.09 -2.80 6.29
CA ILE A 111 0.25 -4.12 5.75
C ILE A 111 1.57 -4.56 6.36
N ASN A 112 1.60 -5.70 7.03
CA ASN A 112 2.85 -6.33 7.42
C ASN A 112 3.36 -7.23 6.29
N GLU A 113 4.54 -6.94 5.74
CA GLU A 113 5.13 -7.64 4.59
C GLU A 113 5.39 -9.12 4.88
N MET A 114 5.71 -9.49 6.13
CA MET A 114 5.86 -10.90 6.48
C MET A 114 4.51 -11.62 6.47
N CYS A 115 3.44 -10.94 6.89
CA CYS A 115 2.10 -11.51 6.85
C CYS A 115 1.51 -11.55 5.45
N GLU A 116 1.86 -10.62 4.56
CA GLU A 116 1.41 -10.68 3.16
C GLU A 116 1.85 -11.97 2.47
N VAL A 117 3.07 -12.44 2.74
CA VAL A 117 3.57 -13.72 2.21
C VAL A 117 2.84 -14.92 2.84
N LEU A 118 2.55 -14.84 4.14
CA LEU A 118 1.93 -15.94 4.90
C LEU A 118 0.41 -15.96 4.85
N GLU A 119 -0.25 -14.90 4.37
CA GLU A 119 -1.70 -14.73 4.51
C GLU A 119 -2.48 -15.87 3.87
N ASN A 120 -2.08 -16.26 2.65
CA ASN A 120 -2.69 -17.39 1.94
C ASN A 120 -2.47 -18.72 2.69
N THR A 121 -1.28 -18.95 3.24
CA THR A 121 -0.98 -20.16 4.02
C THR A 121 -1.76 -20.19 5.33
N CYS A 122 -1.85 -19.07 6.05
CA CYS A 122 -2.65 -19.01 7.27
C CYS A 122 -4.14 -19.21 6.96
N ARG A 123 -4.61 -18.64 5.85
CA ARG A 123 -6.00 -18.78 5.41
C ARG A 123 -6.37 -20.24 5.09
N THR A 124 -5.49 -21.02 4.46
CA THR A 124 -5.76 -22.45 4.23
C THR A 124 -5.88 -23.24 5.53
N MET A 125 -5.25 -22.78 6.60
CA MET A 125 -5.34 -23.37 7.94
C MET A 125 -6.51 -22.80 8.79
N ASN A 126 -7.35 -21.91 8.26
CA ASN A 126 -8.31 -21.12 9.04
C ASN A 126 -7.65 -20.31 10.20
N ALA A 127 -6.38 -19.98 10.03
CA ALA A 127 -5.56 -19.22 10.97
C ALA A 127 -5.44 -17.75 10.54
N GLN A 128 -4.94 -16.92 11.46
CA GLN A 128 -4.57 -15.53 11.20
C GLN A 128 -3.05 -15.39 11.30
N CYS A 129 -2.46 -14.61 10.39
CA CYS A 129 -1.06 -14.27 10.51
C CYS A 129 -0.86 -13.28 11.66
N VAL A 130 0.11 -13.56 12.52
CA VAL A 130 0.52 -12.67 13.60
C VAL A 130 2.04 -12.58 13.64
N VAL A 131 2.55 -11.40 13.93
CA VAL A 131 4.00 -11.15 14.05
C VAL A 131 4.39 -11.14 15.52
N LYS A 132 5.39 -11.94 15.88
CA LYS A 132 6.02 -11.94 17.21
C LYS A 132 7.52 -11.74 17.04
N GLY A 133 8.01 -10.56 17.47
CA GLY A 133 9.40 -10.16 17.24
C GLY A 133 9.69 -9.99 15.75
N SER A 134 10.72 -10.67 15.25
CA SER A 134 11.16 -10.62 13.84
C SER A 134 10.63 -11.79 12.99
N LYS A 135 9.56 -12.47 13.42
CA LYS A 135 8.98 -13.62 12.72
C LYS A 135 7.46 -13.53 12.66
N ALA A 136 6.90 -13.99 11.55
CA ALA A 136 5.46 -14.16 11.36
C ALA A 136 5.06 -15.63 11.57
N PHE A 137 3.87 -15.83 12.14
CA PHE A 137 3.31 -17.13 12.49
C PHE A 137 1.83 -17.17 12.13
N CYS A 138 1.34 -18.34 11.71
CA CYS A 138 -0.10 -18.59 11.67
C CYS A 138 -0.57 -19.00 13.06
N MET A 139 -1.47 -18.22 13.66
CA MET A 139 -2.09 -18.53 14.94
C MET A 139 -3.59 -18.68 14.78
N CYS A 140 -4.19 -19.61 15.53
CA CYS A 140 -5.64 -19.77 15.51
C CYS A 140 -6.33 -18.51 16.07
N PRO A 141 -7.44 -18.08 15.45
CA PRO A 141 -8.25 -16.99 15.99
C PRO A 141 -8.77 -17.32 17.40
N PRO A 142 -9.18 -16.29 18.19
CA PRO A 142 -9.86 -16.51 19.45
C PRO A 142 -11.04 -17.48 19.32
N GLY A 143 -11.18 -18.42 20.26
CA GLY A 143 -12.20 -19.47 20.19
C GLY A 143 -11.88 -20.65 19.28
N LYS A 144 -10.69 -20.71 18.66
CA LYS A 144 -10.23 -21.83 17.83
C LYS A 144 -8.92 -22.43 18.32
N SER A 145 -8.75 -23.74 18.12
CA SER A 145 -7.50 -24.46 18.37
C SER A 145 -7.08 -25.24 17.13
N LEU A 146 -5.78 -25.50 17.01
CA LEU A 146 -5.26 -26.35 15.94
C LEU A 146 -5.68 -27.80 16.20
N ASP A 147 -6.50 -28.35 15.32
CA ASP A 147 -6.76 -29.78 15.29
C ASP A 147 -5.56 -30.49 14.64
N MET A 148 -4.91 -31.39 15.39
CA MET A 148 -3.73 -32.10 14.91
C MET A 148 -4.04 -33.10 13.79
N LYS A 149 -5.31 -33.54 13.66
CA LYS A 149 -5.70 -34.50 12.62
C LYS A 149 -5.86 -33.84 11.27
N SER A 150 -6.59 -32.72 11.22
CA SER A 150 -6.84 -31.96 9.99
C SER A 150 -5.75 -30.93 9.68
N GLY A 151 -4.99 -30.49 10.68
CA GLY A 151 -4.06 -29.37 10.57
C GLY A 151 -4.75 -28.01 10.46
N LEU A 152 -6.04 -27.94 10.79
CA LEU A 152 -6.86 -26.73 10.67
C LEU A 152 -7.19 -26.14 12.05
N CYS A 153 -7.34 -24.82 12.11
CA CYS A 153 -7.95 -24.15 13.25
C CYS A 153 -9.46 -24.41 13.26
N VAL A 154 -9.90 -25.21 14.23
CA VAL A 154 -11.30 -25.58 14.45
C VAL A 154 -11.81 -24.96 15.73
N ASP A 155 -13.13 -24.80 15.85
CA ASP A 155 -13.73 -24.25 17.06
C ASP A 155 -13.41 -25.14 18.27
N ILE A 156 -12.93 -24.51 19.35
CA ILE A 156 -12.67 -25.23 20.61
C ILE A 156 -13.96 -25.76 21.25
N CYS A 157 -15.10 -25.20 20.85
CA CYS A 157 -16.43 -25.71 21.16
C CYS A 157 -16.99 -26.46 19.96
N ASN A 158 -16.78 -27.78 19.93
CA ASN A 158 -17.39 -28.68 18.96
C ASN A 158 -18.26 -29.73 19.69
N LEU A 159 -19.03 -30.51 18.92
CA LEU A 159 -19.93 -31.55 19.43
C LEU A 159 -19.20 -32.70 20.17
N GLU A 160 -17.88 -32.83 20.03
CA GLU A 160 -17.08 -33.89 20.69
C GLU A 160 -16.55 -33.46 22.07
N HIS A 161 -16.39 -32.16 22.32
CA HIS A 161 -15.71 -31.66 23.53
C HIS A 161 -16.63 -31.52 24.77
N CYS A 162 -17.92 -31.25 24.59
CA CYS A 162 -18.91 -31.24 25.67
C CYS A 162 -20.09 -32.15 25.31
N VAL A 163 -19.93 -33.46 25.54
CA VAL A 163 -20.94 -34.48 25.22
C VAL A 163 -22.24 -34.27 26.00
N TYR A 164 -22.13 -33.83 27.26
CA TYR A 164 -23.25 -33.47 28.12
C TYR A 164 -23.00 -32.07 28.69
N GLY A 165 -23.81 -31.10 28.27
CA GLY A 165 -23.70 -29.71 28.71
C GLY A 165 -23.39 -28.72 27.60
N ARG A 166 -23.39 -27.43 27.95
CA ARG A 166 -23.08 -26.32 27.05
C ARG A 166 -21.59 -26.02 27.09
N CYS A 167 -20.99 -25.87 25.92
CA CYS A 167 -19.62 -25.37 25.78
C CYS A 167 -19.58 -23.84 25.86
N GLU A 168 -18.72 -23.30 26.72
CA GLU A 168 -18.46 -21.86 26.86
C GLU A 168 -16.97 -21.58 26.59
N VAL A 169 -16.69 -20.66 25.67
CA VAL A 169 -15.32 -20.19 25.36
C VAL A 169 -14.87 -19.21 26.45
N VAL A 170 -13.71 -19.46 27.04
CA VAL A 170 -13.02 -18.58 27.99
C VAL A 170 -11.61 -18.34 27.46
N ASP A 171 -11.37 -17.15 26.92
CA ASP A 171 -10.14 -16.76 26.23
C ASP A 171 -9.78 -17.71 25.06
N SER A 172 -8.80 -18.59 25.26
CA SER A 172 -8.33 -19.59 24.29
C SER A 172 -8.66 -21.04 24.72
N HIS A 173 -9.50 -21.21 25.74
CA HIS A 173 -9.91 -22.50 26.29
C HIS A 173 -11.43 -22.61 26.34
N PHE A 174 -11.95 -23.82 26.58
CA PHE A 174 -13.38 -24.05 26.75
C PHE A 174 -13.69 -24.65 28.12
N LYS A 175 -14.92 -24.44 28.59
CA LYS A 175 -15.49 -25.09 29.77
C LYS A 175 -16.85 -25.69 29.40
N CYS A 176 -17.18 -26.84 29.98
CA CYS A 176 -18.51 -27.45 29.85
C CYS A 176 -19.34 -27.15 31.10
N ARG A 177 -20.61 -26.78 30.92
CA ARG A 177 -21.59 -26.52 31.98
C ARG A 177 -22.87 -27.33 31.83
#